data_AF-A0A5E4EPC8-F1
#
_entry.id   AF-A0A5E4EPC8-F1
#
_cell.length_a   1.000
_cell.length_b   1.000
_cell.length_c   1.000
_cell.angle_alpha   90.00
_cell.angle_beta   90.00
_cell.angle_gamma   90.00
#
_symmetry.space_group_name_H-M   'P 1'
#
loop_
_entity.id
_entity.type
_entity.pdbx_description
1 polymer ?
#
loop_
_entity_poly.entity_id
_entity_poly.type
_entity_poly.pdbx_seq_one_letter_code
_entity_poly.pdbx_strand_id
1 'polypeptide(L)'
;MLVSKFKRKGDLGTKREREREKSEIDEDNWGGLGGDPGVPHADPERFVNIWIGSAAFSALTWVNPYMWQLSNQFNWHDKAMCFEQYHWKKAMKKGEPYKFKWNQYMDKDLRDSYYFNWPVYFP
;
A
#
# COMPACT_ATOMS: atom_id res chain seq x y z
N MET A 1 4.27 36.21 -72.48
CA MET A 1 3.73 36.84 -71.25
C MET A 1 2.38 36.23 -70.94
N LEU A 2 2.22 35.77 -69.69
CA LEU A 2 0.98 35.71 -68.90
C LEU A 2 -0.22 34.90 -69.43
N VAL A 3 -0.27 33.61 -69.06
CA VAL A 3 -1.55 32.89 -68.90
C VAL A 3 -2.08 33.22 -67.50
N SER A 4 -3.05 34.12 -67.43
CA SER A 4 -3.74 34.50 -66.20
C SER A 4 -4.70 33.38 -65.76
N LYS A 5 -4.52 32.92 -64.51
CA LYS A 5 -5.41 31.97 -63.84
C LYS A 5 -6.78 32.61 -63.60
N PHE A 6 -7.75 32.32 -64.47
CA PHE A 6 -9.14 32.66 -64.23
C PHE A 6 -9.77 31.59 -63.32
N LYS A 7 -9.72 31.82 -62.00
CA LYS A 7 -10.30 30.91 -61.01
C LYS A 7 -11.80 31.21 -60.84
N ARG A 8 -12.64 30.26 -61.27
CA ARG A 8 -14.12 30.33 -61.18
C ARG A 8 -14.56 30.59 -59.74
N LYS A 9 -15.41 31.60 -59.52
CA LYS A 9 -15.99 31.97 -58.21
C LYS A 9 -16.66 30.81 -57.46
N GLY A 10 -17.18 29.79 -58.16
CA GLY A 10 -17.79 28.60 -57.54
C GLY A 10 -16.80 27.69 -56.79
N ASP A 11 -15.53 27.70 -57.18
CA ASP A 11 -14.47 26.85 -56.59
C ASP A 11 -13.88 27.46 -55.29
N LEU A 12 -14.25 28.71 -54.97
CA LEU A 12 -13.87 29.41 -53.75
C LEU A 12 -14.86 29.18 -52.61
N GLY A 13 -16.14 28.93 -52.91
CA GLY A 13 -17.16 28.59 -51.90
C GLY A 13 -16.86 27.26 -51.22
N THR A 14 -16.60 26.23 -52.04
CA THR A 14 -16.30 24.86 -51.59
C THR A 14 -14.95 24.72 -50.87
N LYS A 15 -14.05 25.70 -51.01
CA LYS A 15 -12.80 25.76 -50.24
C LYS A 15 -13.03 26.37 -48.86
N ARG A 16 -13.79 27.46 -48.77
CA ARG A 16 -14.10 28.09 -47.47
C ARG A 16 -14.98 27.21 -46.59
N GLU A 17 -15.89 26.44 -47.20
CA GLU A 17 -16.72 25.47 -46.49
C GLU A 17 -15.87 24.34 -45.91
N ARG A 18 -14.94 23.78 -46.69
CA ARG A 18 -13.97 22.79 -46.17
C ARG A 18 -13.02 23.34 -45.11
N GLU A 19 -12.64 24.61 -45.21
CA GLU A 19 -11.81 25.28 -44.19
C GLU A 19 -12.61 25.55 -42.90
N ARG A 20 -13.91 25.87 -42.99
CA ARG A 20 -14.83 25.97 -41.83
C ARG A 20 -15.06 24.62 -41.17
N GLU A 21 -15.36 23.60 -41.95
CA GLU A 21 -15.59 22.24 -41.46
C GLU A 21 -14.33 21.69 -40.79
N LYS A 22 -13.13 22.02 -41.34
CA LYS A 22 -11.86 21.68 -40.72
C LYS A 22 -11.59 22.45 -39.42
N SER A 23 -11.94 23.75 -39.34
CA SER A 23 -11.82 24.51 -38.08
C SER A 23 -12.80 24.05 -37.01
N GLU A 24 -13.99 23.60 -37.40
CA GLU A 24 -15.01 23.06 -36.50
C GLU A 24 -14.57 21.68 -35.96
N ILE A 25 -14.04 20.82 -36.84
CA ILE A 25 -13.41 19.55 -36.43
C ILE A 25 -12.18 19.77 -35.55
N ASP A 26 -11.35 20.79 -35.81
CA ASP A 26 -10.17 21.10 -35.00
C ASP A 26 -10.55 21.73 -33.64
N GLU A 27 -11.64 22.49 -33.54
CA GLU A 27 -12.20 22.98 -32.26
C GLU A 27 -12.83 21.85 -31.44
N ASP A 28 -13.55 20.93 -32.09
CA ASP A 28 -14.13 19.74 -31.45
C ASP A 28 -13.05 18.73 -31.03
N ASN A 29 -11.97 18.63 -31.80
CA ASN A 29 -10.83 17.74 -31.54
C ASN A 29 -9.82 18.36 -30.55
N TRP A 30 -9.89 19.67 -30.29
CA TRP A 30 -9.09 20.33 -29.26
C TRP A 30 -9.55 19.98 -27.83
N GLY A 31 -10.73 19.39 -27.66
CA GLY A 31 -11.15 18.74 -26.41
C GLY A 31 -10.34 17.49 -26.05
N GLY A 32 -9.54 16.94 -26.98
CA GLY A 32 -8.79 15.68 -26.80
C GLY A 32 -7.46 15.80 -26.03
N LEU A 33 -7.00 17.01 -25.71
CA LEU A 33 -5.83 17.25 -24.84
C LEU A 33 -6.23 17.89 -23.50
N GLY A 34 -7.50 17.78 -23.15
CA GLY A 34 -8.11 18.37 -21.96
C GLY A 34 -8.90 17.35 -21.15
N GLY A 35 -8.31 16.19 -20.86
CA GLY A 35 -8.70 15.33 -19.74
C GLY A 35 -10.07 14.66 -19.85
N ASP A 36 -10.05 13.38 -20.20
CA ASP A 36 -11.11 12.43 -19.89
C ASP A 36 -11.55 12.56 -18.41
N PRO A 37 -12.84 12.81 -18.11
CA PRO A 37 -13.33 13.06 -16.73
C PRO A 37 -13.23 11.84 -15.81
N GLY A 38 -12.79 10.69 -16.33
CA GLY A 38 -12.42 9.52 -15.54
C GLY A 38 -10.99 9.55 -14.97
N VAL A 39 -10.17 10.51 -15.38
CA VAL A 39 -8.80 10.66 -14.90
C VAL A 39 -8.81 11.60 -13.70
N PRO A 40 -8.32 11.19 -12.51
CA PRO A 40 -8.21 12.08 -11.37
C PRO A 40 -7.34 13.27 -11.78
N HIS A 41 -7.97 14.41 -12.02
CA HIS A 41 -7.26 15.65 -12.27
C HIS A 41 -6.32 15.85 -11.09
N ALA A 42 -5.08 16.17 -11.44
CA ALA A 42 -3.95 16.32 -10.56
C ALA A 42 -4.19 17.48 -9.58
N ASP A 43 -5.04 17.30 -8.59
CA ASP A 43 -5.17 18.23 -7.49
C ASP A 43 -3.83 18.24 -6.75
N PRO A 44 -3.16 19.40 -6.63
CA PRO A 44 -1.87 19.51 -5.94
C PRO A 44 -1.93 18.92 -4.52
N GLU A 45 -3.08 19.04 -3.85
CA GLU A 45 -3.32 18.46 -2.53
C GLU A 45 -3.33 16.92 -2.55
N ARG A 46 -3.89 16.28 -3.58
CA ARG A 46 -3.83 14.81 -3.73
C ARG A 46 -2.42 14.35 -4.08
N PHE A 47 -1.69 15.09 -4.91
CA PHE A 47 -0.29 14.79 -5.20
C PHE A 47 0.57 14.86 -3.94
N VAL A 48 0.42 15.91 -3.13
CA VAL A 48 1.16 16.05 -1.86
C VAL A 48 0.76 14.95 -0.87
N ASN A 49 -0.52 14.58 -0.77
CA ASN A 49 -0.95 13.46 0.08
C ASN A 49 -0.38 12.11 -0.37
N ILE A 50 -0.27 11.86 -1.67
CA ILE A 50 0.36 10.65 -2.22
C ILE A 50 1.87 10.64 -1.91
N TRP A 51 2.54 11.79 -2.02
CA TRP A 51 3.96 11.93 -1.68
C TRP A 51 4.23 11.80 -0.19
N ILE A 52 3.37 12.33 0.67
CA ILE A 52 3.49 12.17 2.12
C ILE A 52 3.25 10.71 2.50
N GLY A 53 2.24 10.06 1.91
CA GLY A 53 1.97 8.64 2.12
C GLY A 53 3.13 7.75 1.67
N SER A 54 3.70 8.03 0.48
CA SER A 54 4.84 7.26 -0.04
C SER A 54 6.14 7.53 0.72
N ALA A 55 6.40 8.78 1.12
CA ALA A 55 7.56 9.14 1.93
C ALA A 55 7.48 8.54 3.34
N ALA A 56 6.31 8.58 3.98
CA ALA A 56 6.09 7.95 5.28
C ALA A 56 6.25 6.43 5.20
N PHE A 57 5.69 5.79 4.17
CA PHE A 57 5.86 4.35 3.93
C PHE A 57 7.33 3.98 3.69
N SER A 58 8.03 4.74 2.84
CA SER A 58 9.45 4.53 2.55
C SER A 58 10.33 4.65 3.80
N ALA A 59 10.14 5.72 4.59
CA ALA A 59 10.87 5.91 5.84
C ALA A 59 10.62 4.77 6.85
N LEU A 60 9.36 4.33 6.99
CA LEU A 60 9.01 3.20 7.86
C LEU A 60 9.66 1.89 7.39
N THR A 61 9.66 1.62 6.07
CA THR A 61 10.32 0.42 5.52
C THR A 61 11.84 0.48 5.62
N TRP A 62 12.45 1.66 5.59
CA TRP A 62 13.90 1.83 5.75
C TRP A 62 14.35 1.60 7.19
N VAL A 63 13.59 2.10 8.17
CA VAL A 63 13.91 1.94 9.60
C VAL A 63 13.68 0.50 10.05
N ASN A 64 12.73 -0.21 9.46
CA ASN A 64 12.41 -1.57 9.87
C ASN A 64 12.09 -2.45 8.65
N PRO A 65 13.13 -2.93 7.92
CA PRO A 65 12.96 -3.69 6.68
C PRO A 65 12.24 -5.04 6.87
N TYR A 66 12.03 -5.46 8.12
CA TYR A 66 11.36 -6.70 8.50
C TYR A 66 10.04 -6.47 9.24
N MET A 67 9.33 -5.37 8.98
CA MET A 67 7.98 -5.14 9.55
C MET A 67 7.05 -6.36 9.39
N TRP A 68 7.19 -7.13 8.30
CA TRP A 68 6.44 -8.36 8.05
C TRP A 68 6.84 -9.56 8.93
N GLN A 69 8.01 -9.55 9.58
CA GLN A 69 8.42 -10.59 10.52
C GLN A 69 8.02 -10.32 11.98
N LEU A 70 7.52 -9.11 12.30
CA LEU A 70 7.07 -8.77 13.65
C LEU A 70 5.89 -9.65 14.12
N SER A 71 5.08 -10.14 13.18
CA SER A 71 3.95 -11.04 13.46
C SER A 71 4.40 -12.40 14.02
N ASN A 72 5.61 -12.85 13.70
CA ASN A 72 6.17 -14.11 14.22
C ASN A 72 7.15 -13.90 15.39
N GLN A 73 7.66 -12.68 15.57
CA GLN A 73 8.60 -12.35 16.65
C GLN A 73 7.93 -12.08 18.01
N PHE A 74 6.66 -11.67 18.01
CA PHE A 74 5.91 -11.47 19.26
C PHE A 74 5.22 -12.74 19.72
N ASN A 75 6.01 -13.79 19.94
CA ASN A 75 5.50 -14.97 20.63
C ASN A 75 5.40 -14.68 22.14
N TRP A 76 4.20 -14.29 22.59
CA TRP A 76 3.91 -14.02 23.99
C TRP A 76 4.33 -15.16 24.92
N HIS A 77 4.22 -16.40 24.43
CA HIS A 77 4.57 -17.58 25.19
C HIS A 77 6.06 -17.65 25.53
N ASP A 78 6.93 -17.30 24.58
CA ASP A 78 8.37 -17.34 24.77
C ASP A 78 8.82 -16.33 25.84
N LYS A 79 8.16 -15.16 25.87
CA LYS A 79 8.34 -14.16 26.93
C LYS A 79 7.84 -14.66 28.30
N ALA A 80 6.69 -15.34 28.34
CA ALA A 80 6.15 -15.88 29.58
C ALA A 80 7.03 -16.99 30.17
N MET A 81 7.54 -17.89 29.32
CA MET A 81 8.50 -18.95 29.68
C MET A 81 9.83 -18.35 30.19
N CYS A 82 10.36 -17.34 29.49
CA CYS A 82 11.56 -16.62 29.94
C CYS A 82 11.37 -15.93 31.30
N PHE A 83 10.22 -15.30 31.52
CA PHE A 83 9.88 -14.64 32.78
C PHE A 83 9.81 -15.64 33.94
N GLU A 84 9.17 -16.79 33.73
CA GLU A 84 9.09 -17.84 34.73
C GLU A 84 10.46 -18.45 35.03
N GLN A 85 11.28 -18.69 33.99
CA GLN A 85 12.64 -19.19 34.14
C GLN A 85 13.53 -18.21 34.93
N TYR A 86 13.38 -16.91 34.73
CA TYR A 86 14.08 -15.89 35.49
C TYR A 86 13.76 -15.97 36.98
N HIS A 87 12.48 -16.08 37.33
CA HIS A 87 12.06 -16.20 38.73
C HIS A 87 12.51 -17.50 39.37
N TRP A 88 12.47 -18.61 38.62
CA TRP A 88 13.00 -19.88 39.08
C TRP A 88 14.51 -19.80 39.37
N LYS A 89 15.31 -19.24 38.47
CA LYS A 89 16.75 -19.03 38.68
C LYS A 89 17.03 -18.15 39.91
N LYS A 90 16.18 -17.14 40.16
CA LYS A 90 16.29 -16.27 41.34
C LYS A 90 15.97 -17.01 42.64
N ALA A 91 14.95 -17.87 42.65
CA ALA A 91 14.62 -18.71 43.80
C ALA A 91 15.70 -19.77 44.07
N MET A 92 16.25 -20.37 43.01
CA MET A 92 17.35 -21.34 43.11
C MET A 92 18.62 -20.72 43.73
N LYS A 93 18.94 -19.46 43.36
CA LYS A 93 20.04 -18.71 44.00
C LYS A 93 19.82 -18.45 45.49
N LYS A 94 18.57 -18.39 45.93
CA LYS A 94 18.18 -18.21 47.35
C LYS A 94 17.99 -19.53 48.09
N GLY A 95 18.03 -20.68 47.40
CA GLY A 95 17.70 -21.98 47.97
C GLY A 95 16.21 -22.15 48.30
N GLU A 96 15.32 -21.31 47.75
CA GLU A 96 13.89 -21.36 48.01
C GLU A 96 13.18 -22.30 47.02
N PRO A 97 12.19 -23.09 47.47
CA PRO A 97 11.37 -23.89 46.56
C PRO A 97 10.53 -22.97 45.66
N TYR A 98 10.59 -23.19 44.34
CA TYR A 98 9.83 -22.43 43.35
C TYR A 98 8.70 -23.27 42.77
N LYS A 99 7.47 -22.75 42.85
CA LYS A 99 6.29 -23.38 42.26
C LYS A 99 5.99 -22.75 40.90
N PHE A 100 6.17 -23.52 39.83
CA PHE A 100 5.82 -23.09 38.47
C PHE A 100 4.32 -22.80 38.38
N LYS A 101 3.99 -21.58 37.94
CA LYS A 101 2.62 -21.06 37.81
C LYS A 101 2.05 -21.35 36.42
N TRP A 102 2.90 -21.60 35.43
CA TRP A 102 2.49 -21.90 34.06
C TRP A 102 1.51 -23.09 33.98
N ASN A 103 1.73 -24.14 34.76
CA ASN A 103 0.84 -25.31 34.76
C ASN A 103 -0.36 -25.18 35.72
N GLN A 104 -0.50 -24.07 36.45
CA GLN A 104 -1.57 -23.90 37.44
C GLN A 104 -2.81 -23.19 36.88
N TYR A 105 -2.67 -22.42 35.80
CA TYR A 105 -3.79 -21.67 35.24
C TYR A 105 -4.59 -22.46 34.20
N MET A 106 -4.02 -23.53 33.63
CA MET A 106 -4.68 -24.37 32.64
C MET A 106 -5.29 -25.62 33.29
N ASP A 107 -6.53 -25.93 32.91
CA ASP A 107 -7.14 -27.24 33.21
C ASP A 107 -6.42 -28.36 32.43
N LYS A 108 -6.54 -29.61 32.89
CA LYS A 108 -5.81 -30.75 32.33
C LYS A 108 -6.06 -30.92 30.84
N ASP A 109 -7.32 -30.82 30.42
CA ASP A 109 -7.71 -30.99 29.01
C ASP A 109 -7.23 -29.82 28.13
N LEU A 110 -7.27 -28.59 28.68
CA LEU A 110 -6.72 -27.41 28.02
C LEU A 110 -5.20 -27.53 27.83
N ARG A 111 -4.51 -28.04 28.84
CA ARG A 111 -3.07 -28.25 28.80
C ARG A 111 -2.67 -29.31 27.78
N ASP A 112 -3.38 -30.43 27.75
CA ASP A 112 -3.04 -31.54 26.85
C ASP A 112 -3.31 -31.15 25.38
N SER A 113 -4.41 -30.43 25.10
CA SER A 113 -4.66 -29.82 23.78
C SER A 113 -3.66 -28.71 23.42
N TYR A 114 -3.18 -27.94 24.40
CA TYR A 114 -2.16 -26.91 24.21
C TYR A 114 -0.82 -27.51 23.76
N TYR A 115 -0.37 -28.57 24.42
CA TYR A 115 0.86 -29.26 24.03
C TYR A 115 0.72 -30.06 22.72
N PHE A 116 -0.47 -30.63 22.44
CA PHE A 116 -0.73 -31.29 21.16
C PHE A 116 -0.59 -30.33 19.97
N ASN A 117 -1.11 -29.10 20.11
CA ASN A 117 -1.04 -28.05 19.09
C ASN A 117 0.26 -27.24 19.12
N TRP A 118 1.22 -27.60 20.00
CA TRP A 118 2.49 -26.90 20.12
C TRP A 118 3.23 -26.70 18.78
N PRO A 119 3.34 -27.70 17.89
CA PRO A 119 4.04 -27.52 16.61
C PRO A 119 3.35 -26.52 15.67
N VAL A 120 2.07 -26.19 15.91
CA VAL A 120 1.28 -25.26 15.10
C VAL A 120 1.46 -23.83 15.58
N TYR A 121 1.64 -23.63 16.89
CA TYR A 121 1.86 -22.31 17.48
C TYR A 121 3.32 -21.85 17.39
N PHE A 122 4.26 -22.77 17.21
CA PHE A 122 5.70 -22.52 17.13
C PHE A 122 6.29 -23.21 15.88
N PRO A 123 6.12 -22.62 14.69
CA PRO A 123 6.74 -23.12 13.45
C PRO A 123 8.25 -22.86 13.38
#